data_AF-A0A662HIB3-F1
#
_entry.id   AF-A0A662HIB3-F1
#
_cell.length_a   1.000
_cell.length_b   1.000
_cell.length_c   1.000
_cell.angle_alpha   90.00
_cell.angle_beta   90.00
_cell.angle_gamma   90.00
#
_symmetry.space_group_name_H-M   'P 1'
#
loop_
_entity.id
_entity.type
_entity.pdbx_description
1 polymer ?
#
loop_
_entity_poly.entity_id
_entity_poly.type
_entity_poly.pdbx_seq_one_letter_code
_entity_poly.pdbx_strand_id
1 'polypeptide(L)'
;MLLNRSKWMRIQELQKGTHVMSRIHKPLEDIIVYLLYDLEFVGADHISIMTYILAFATAYLMLIGNLPLALLIAFLVGILDGVDGKIARLRQKKTLIGKLEHSFDMLYEQAWYASFTVLCWMSTGNILLLALGLVWLILDSYVRHIYHIVWITTGKSLKYHSGIAELITKIDGRRSVYVLHMIIWFLLSKLVPQLCSYTYAIYTILGHCFFTALSYTIISFKILHRGES
;
A
#
# COMPACT_ATOMS: atom_id res chain seq x y z
N MET A 1 24.19 -6.45 21.17
CA MET A 1 22.91 -7.00 21.68
C MET A 1 22.78 -8.43 21.16
N LEU A 2 22.90 -9.44 22.02
CA LEU A 2 22.67 -10.84 21.61
C LEU A 2 21.18 -10.98 21.28
N LEU A 3 20.87 -11.36 20.04
CA LEU A 3 19.50 -11.52 19.55
C LEU A 3 18.80 -12.63 20.35
N ASN A 4 17.69 -12.30 21.03
CA ASN A 4 16.89 -13.31 21.70
C ASN A 4 16.14 -14.16 20.66
N ARG A 5 16.60 -15.40 20.47
CA ARG A 5 16.08 -16.31 19.43
C ARG A 5 14.61 -16.63 19.59
N SER A 6 14.12 -16.87 20.82
CA SER A 6 12.70 -17.21 21.03
C SER A 6 11.78 -16.05 20.70
N LYS A 7 12.18 -14.83 21.11
CA LYS A 7 11.51 -13.59 20.76
C LYS A 7 11.47 -13.38 19.25
N TRP A 8 12.60 -13.57 18.57
CA TRP A 8 12.68 -13.42 17.11
C TRP A 8 11.80 -14.44 16.37
N MET A 9 11.84 -15.72 16.75
CA MET A 9 11.00 -16.77 16.15
C MET A 9 9.51 -16.44 16.27
N ARG A 10 9.07 -16.00 17.45
CA ARG A 10 7.68 -15.59 17.66
C ARG A 10 7.26 -14.41 16.77
N ILE A 11 8.15 -13.45 16.51
CA ILE A 11 7.86 -12.33 15.60
C ILE A 11 7.70 -12.83 14.15
N GLN A 12 8.53 -13.77 13.71
CA GLN A 12 8.46 -14.32 12.35
C GLN A 12 7.13 -15.01 12.05
N GLU A 13 6.52 -15.66 13.05
CA GLU A 13 5.21 -16.31 12.95
C GLU A 13 4.06 -15.30 12.77
N LEU A 14 4.30 -14.02 13.09
CA LEU A 14 3.34 -12.94 12.91
C LEU A 14 3.34 -12.39 11.48
N GLN A 15 3.86 -13.05 10.45
CA GLN A 15 3.65 -12.58 9.08
C GLN A 15 2.31 -13.08 8.52
N LYS A 16 1.49 -12.17 7.95
CA LYS A 16 0.24 -12.54 7.25
C LYS A 16 0.25 -12.20 5.76
N GLY A 17 1.01 -11.18 5.34
CA GLY A 17 0.98 -10.67 3.98
C GLY A 17 1.63 -11.63 2.97
N THR A 18 0.88 -12.00 1.93
CA THR A 18 1.35 -12.87 0.84
C THR A 18 1.91 -12.10 -0.36
N HIS A 19 1.62 -10.79 -0.43
CA HIS A 19 2.06 -9.89 -1.49
C HIS A 19 3.58 -9.72 -1.52
N VAL A 20 4.17 -9.49 -2.70
CA VAL A 20 5.63 -9.32 -2.86
C VAL A 20 6.17 -8.20 -1.96
N MET A 21 5.46 -7.07 -1.89
CA MET A 21 5.85 -5.93 -1.04
C MET A 21 5.88 -6.24 0.45
N SER A 22 4.99 -7.11 0.93
CA SER A 22 5.01 -7.58 2.32
C SER A 22 6.33 -8.30 2.64
N ARG A 23 6.94 -8.98 1.66
CA ARG A 23 8.26 -9.62 1.85
C ARG A 23 9.41 -8.61 1.87
N ILE A 24 9.28 -7.50 1.14
CA ILE A 24 10.28 -6.43 1.11
C ILE A 24 10.26 -5.63 2.41
N HIS A 25 9.07 -5.33 2.95
CA HIS A 25 8.94 -4.59 4.20
C HIS A 25 9.25 -5.46 5.43
N LYS A 26 8.96 -6.76 5.37
CA LYS A 26 9.06 -7.70 6.50
C LYS A 26 10.35 -7.56 7.34
N PRO A 27 11.57 -7.52 6.79
CA PRO A 27 12.78 -7.43 7.60
C PRO A 27 12.80 -6.18 8.48
N LEU A 28 12.36 -5.04 7.94
CA LEU A 28 12.30 -3.77 8.68
C LEU A 28 11.17 -3.78 9.70
N GLU A 29 10.00 -4.32 9.33
CA GLU A 29 8.89 -4.52 10.26
C GLU A 29 9.31 -5.37 11.46
N ASP A 30 9.99 -6.50 11.22
CA ASP A 30 10.41 -7.43 12.27
C ASP A 30 11.43 -6.81 13.23
N ILE A 31 12.35 -6.00 12.70
CA ILE A 31 13.30 -5.23 13.52
C ILE A 31 12.55 -4.25 14.42
N ILE A 32 11.61 -3.48 13.88
CA ILE A 32 10.83 -2.51 14.67
C ILE A 32 10.01 -3.22 15.73
N VAL A 33 9.31 -4.31 15.37
CA VAL A 33 8.54 -5.12 16.33
C VAL A 33 9.45 -5.69 17.41
N TYR A 34 10.66 -6.13 17.07
CA TYR A 34 11.63 -6.62 18.06
C TYR A 34 12.05 -5.55 19.06
N LEU A 35 12.26 -4.31 18.59
CA LEU A 35 12.58 -3.16 19.45
C LEU A 35 11.40 -2.78 20.35
N LEU A 36 10.17 -2.86 19.83
CA LEU A 36 8.94 -2.50 20.56
C LEU A 36 8.37 -3.63 21.44
N TYR A 37 8.91 -4.85 21.34
CA TYR A 37 8.33 -6.04 21.94
C TYR A 37 8.14 -5.92 23.46
N ASP A 38 9.13 -5.39 24.17
CA ASP A 38 9.12 -5.27 25.63
C ASP A 38 8.47 -3.94 26.11
N LEU A 39 8.13 -3.03 25.18
CA LEU A 39 7.52 -1.74 25.47
C LEU A 39 5.99 -1.85 25.46
N GLU A 40 5.42 -2.45 26.51
CA GLU A 40 3.99 -2.75 26.60
C GLU A 40 3.07 -1.53 26.50
N PHE A 41 3.57 -0.33 26.81
CA PHE A 41 2.82 0.92 26.67
C PHE A 41 2.56 1.30 25.20
N VAL A 42 3.43 0.91 24.26
CA VAL A 42 3.30 1.25 22.83
C VAL A 42 2.33 0.29 22.15
N GLY A 43 1.03 0.55 22.28
CA GLY A 43 -0.03 -0.26 21.64
C GLY A 43 -0.10 -0.10 20.12
N ALA A 44 -0.78 -1.03 19.44
CA ALA A 44 -1.03 -0.97 18.00
C ALA A 44 -1.76 0.33 17.59
N ASP A 45 -2.76 0.78 18.36
CA ASP A 45 -3.47 2.03 18.09
C ASP A 45 -2.54 3.26 18.07
N HIS A 46 -1.50 3.30 18.93
CA HIS A 46 -0.52 4.40 18.92
C HIS A 46 0.30 4.41 17.63
N ILE A 47 0.65 3.23 17.13
CA ILE A 47 1.39 3.07 15.89
C ILE A 47 0.50 3.48 14.72
N SER A 48 -0.75 3.01 14.66
CA SER A 48 -1.70 3.39 13.60
C SER A 48 -1.97 4.90 13.56
N ILE A 49 -2.15 5.57 14.72
CA ILE A 49 -2.32 7.03 14.77
C ILE A 49 -1.07 7.74 14.21
N MET A 50 0.13 7.32 14.64
CA MET A 50 1.38 7.88 14.12
C MET A 50 1.50 7.66 12.60
N THR A 51 1.15 6.47 12.13
CA THR A 51 1.13 6.12 10.70
C THR A 51 0.21 7.06 9.91
N TYR A 52 -0.99 7.36 10.41
CA TYR A 52 -1.91 8.28 9.74
C TYR A 52 -1.40 9.72 9.72
N ILE A 53 -0.81 10.21 10.82
CA ILE A 53 -0.19 11.55 10.85
C ILE A 53 0.90 11.64 9.77
N LEU A 54 1.79 10.64 9.72
CA LEU A 54 2.85 10.57 8.71
C LEU A 54 2.29 10.42 7.28
N ALA A 55 1.16 9.72 7.12
CA ALA A 55 0.51 9.57 5.83
C ALA A 55 -0.07 10.90 5.33
N PHE A 56 -0.78 11.66 6.15
CA PHE A 56 -1.26 12.98 5.73
C PHE A 56 -0.11 13.99 5.54
N ALA A 57 0.95 13.90 6.35
CA ALA A 57 2.17 14.68 6.14
C ALA A 57 2.81 14.36 4.78
N THR A 58 2.80 13.10 4.36
CA THR A 58 3.30 12.67 3.04
C THR A 58 2.52 13.32 1.90
N ALA A 59 1.18 13.34 1.96
CA ALA A 59 0.34 14.02 0.99
C ALA A 59 0.69 15.52 0.90
N TYR A 60 0.79 16.18 2.05
CA TYR A 60 1.18 17.59 2.13
C TYR A 60 2.57 17.86 1.52
N LEU A 61 3.56 17.02 1.83
CA LEU A 61 4.91 17.13 1.29
C LEU A 61 4.94 16.98 -0.24
N MET A 62 4.12 16.09 -0.81
CA MET A 62 3.95 15.99 -2.26
C MET A 62 3.38 17.29 -2.86
N LEU A 63 2.35 17.87 -2.23
CA LEU A 63 1.72 19.11 -2.73
C LEU A 63 2.67 20.30 -2.75
N ILE A 64 3.51 20.45 -1.73
CA ILE A 64 4.51 21.54 -1.68
C ILE A 64 5.77 21.24 -2.51
N GLY A 65 5.82 20.08 -3.19
CA GLY A 65 6.92 19.70 -4.07
C GLY A 65 8.14 19.07 -3.40
N ASN A 66 8.10 18.79 -2.09
CA ASN A 66 9.17 18.05 -1.40
C ASN A 66 9.00 16.53 -1.60
N LEU A 67 9.11 16.11 -2.86
CA LEU A 67 8.97 14.71 -3.27
C LEU A 67 9.98 13.75 -2.59
N PRO A 68 11.28 14.08 -2.41
CA PRO A 68 12.22 13.15 -1.78
C PRO A 68 11.80 12.78 -0.36
N LEU A 69 11.43 13.78 0.45
CA LEU A 69 11.00 13.55 1.83
C LEU A 69 9.64 12.85 1.87
N ALA A 70 8.72 13.22 0.97
CA ALA A 70 7.43 12.55 0.84
C ALA A 70 7.61 11.04 0.56
N LEU A 71 8.46 10.66 -0.39
CA LEU A 71 8.70 9.26 -0.74
C LEU A 71 9.37 8.47 0.40
N LEU A 72 10.29 9.11 1.13
CA LEU A 72 10.89 8.50 2.32
C LEU A 72 9.83 8.19 3.38
N ILE A 73 8.97 9.18 3.69
CA ILE A 73 7.90 8.98 4.69
C ILE A 73 6.84 8.00 4.17
N ALA A 74 6.49 8.03 2.89
CA ALA A 74 5.56 7.07 2.28
C ALA A 74 6.04 5.62 2.44
N PHE A 75 7.34 5.39 2.23
CA PHE A 75 7.97 4.10 2.44
C PHE A 75 7.92 3.68 3.92
N LEU A 76 8.22 4.60 4.85
CA LEU A 76 8.13 4.36 6.30
C LEU A 76 6.69 4.04 6.75
N VAL A 77 5.70 4.78 6.26
CA VAL A 77 4.27 4.50 6.49
C VAL A 77 3.93 3.08 6.03
N GLY A 78 4.44 2.66 4.87
CA GLY A 78 4.27 1.30 4.36
C GLY A 78 4.83 0.19 5.28
N ILE A 79 5.86 0.50 6.05
CA ILE A 79 6.44 -0.42 7.05
C ILE A 79 5.64 -0.37 8.35
N LEU A 80 5.30 0.82 8.85
CA LEU A 80 4.59 1.00 10.12
C LEU A 80 3.19 0.36 10.11
N ASP A 81 2.52 0.37 8.95
CA ASP A 81 1.25 -0.32 8.66
C ASP A 81 1.37 -1.86 8.72
N GLY A 82 2.58 -2.41 8.62
CA GLY A 82 2.83 -3.83 8.92
C GLY A 82 3.15 -4.08 10.39
N VAL A 83 3.78 -3.10 11.05
CA VAL A 83 4.20 -3.15 12.45
C VAL A 83 2.99 -3.13 13.39
N ASP A 84 2.02 -2.24 13.19
CA ASP A 84 0.83 -2.17 14.04
C ASP A 84 0.03 -3.49 14.03
N GLY A 85 -0.16 -4.09 12.86
CA GLY A 85 -0.82 -5.39 12.70
C GLY A 85 -0.05 -6.53 13.35
N LYS A 86 1.29 -6.48 13.37
CA LYS A 86 2.13 -7.44 14.11
C LYS A 86 2.02 -7.24 15.62
N ILE A 87 2.08 -6.00 16.10
CA ILE A 87 1.94 -5.67 17.53
C ILE A 87 0.56 -6.05 18.06
N ALA A 88 -0.51 -5.80 17.29
CA ALA A 88 -1.87 -6.19 17.65
C ALA A 88 -1.98 -7.72 17.89
N ARG A 89 -1.39 -8.52 16.98
CA ARG A 89 -1.38 -9.99 17.08
C ARG A 89 -0.45 -10.51 18.16
N LEU A 90 0.71 -9.88 18.35
CA LEU A 90 1.63 -10.22 19.43
C LEU A 90 0.96 -10.10 20.79
N ARG A 91 0.17 -9.04 20.97
CA ARG A 91 -0.46 -8.68 22.26
C ARG A 91 -1.89 -9.20 22.42
N GLN A 92 -2.49 -9.79 21.39
CA GLN A 92 -3.87 -10.30 21.39
C GLN A 92 -4.90 -9.24 21.83
N LYS A 93 -4.62 -7.95 21.59
CA LYS A 93 -5.51 -6.84 21.93
C LYS A 93 -6.28 -6.41 20.68
N LYS A 94 -7.61 -6.27 20.83
CA LYS A 94 -8.44 -5.64 19.79
C LYS A 94 -8.12 -4.15 19.73
N THR A 95 -7.85 -3.64 18.54
CA THR A 95 -7.63 -2.21 18.29
C THR A 95 -8.98 -1.49 18.25
N LEU A 96 -9.06 -0.31 18.88
CA LEU A 96 -10.27 0.53 18.83
C LEU A 96 -10.44 1.14 17.43
N ILE A 97 -9.32 1.45 16.78
CA ILE A 97 -9.26 2.02 15.44
C ILE A 97 -9.49 0.96 14.36
N GLY A 98 -9.28 -0.32 14.66
CA GLY A 98 -9.29 -1.41 13.67
C GLY A 98 -10.57 -1.57 12.84
N LYS A 99 -11.71 -1.01 13.30
CA LYS A 99 -12.95 -1.00 12.51
C LYS A 99 -12.96 0.06 11.40
N LEU A 100 -12.29 1.20 11.62
CA LEU A 100 -12.19 2.31 10.68
C LEU A 100 -10.84 2.36 9.95
N GLU A 101 -9.89 1.49 10.33
CA GLU A 101 -8.54 1.42 9.77
C GLU A 101 -8.56 1.36 8.23
N HIS A 102 -9.36 0.46 7.67
CA HIS A 102 -9.50 0.33 6.22
C HIS A 102 -10.08 1.58 5.52
N SER A 103 -10.89 2.36 6.22
CA SER A 103 -11.43 3.61 5.69
C SER A 103 -10.38 4.72 5.70
N PHE A 104 -9.59 4.82 6.77
CA PHE A 104 -8.46 5.75 6.82
C PHE A 104 -7.38 5.39 5.80
N ASP A 105 -7.08 4.10 5.64
CA ASP A 105 -6.17 3.59 4.61
C ASP A 105 -6.57 4.06 3.22
N MET A 106 -7.83 3.84 2.86
CA MET A 106 -8.35 4.30 1.59
C MET A 106 -8.23 5.83 1.45
N LEU A 107 -8.56 6.59 2.50
CA LEU A 107 -8.54 8.04 2.45
C LEU A 107 -7.15 8.61 2.19
N TYR A 108 -6.13 8.22 2.96
CA TYR A 108 -4.79 8.77 2.74
C TYR A 108 -4.13 8.21 1.49
N GLU A 109 -4.44 6.98 1.06
CA GLU A 109 -3.97 6.43 -0.21
C GLU A 109 -4.43 7.29 -1.39
N GLN A 110 -5.74 7.59 -1.46
CA GLN A 110 -6.27 8.47 -2.50
C GLN A 110 -5.68 9.89 -2.39
N ALA A 111 -5.46 10.38 -1.16
CA ALA A 111 -4.80 11.68 -0.96
C ALA A 111 -3.38 11.69 -1.52
N TRP A 112 -2.60 10.62 -1.38
CA TRP A 112 -1.27 10.50 -1.98
C TRP A 112 -1.35 10.54 -3.51
N TYR A 113 -2.27 9.77 -4.10
CA TYR A 113 -2.41 9.69 -5.55
C TYR A 113 -2.83 11.03 -6.14
N ALA A 114 -3.79 11.71 -5.51
CA ALA A 114 -4.20 13.06 -5.88
C ALA A 114 -3.05 14.06 -5.74
N SER A 115 -2.34 14.04 -4.61
CA SER A 115 -1.24 14.98 -4.34
C SER A 115 -0.08 14.81 -5.32
N PHE A 116 0.30 13.57 -5.62
CA PHE A 116 1.33 13.25 -6.61
C PHE A 116 0.90 13.67 -8.03
N THR A 117 -0.36 13.45 -8.38
CA THR A 117 -0.93 13.87 -9.67
C THR A 117 -0.88 15.39 -9.82
N VAL A 118 -1.33 16.12 -8.79
CA VAL A 118 -1.31 17.59 -8.77
C VAL A 118 0.13 18.11 -8.85
N LEU A 119 1.07 17.50 -8.12
CA LEU A 119 2.49 17.83 -8.24
C LEU A 119 3.01 17.66 -9.68
N CYS A 120 2.72 16.52 -10.32
CA CYS A 120 3.15 16.25 -11.69
C CYS A 120 2.59 17.28 -12.68
N TRP A 121 1.32 17.67 -12.52
CA TRP A 121 0.72 18.72 -13.33
C TRP A 121 1.35 20.09 -13.06
N MET A 122 1.43 20.54 -11.81
CA MET A 122 1.99 21.86 -11.45
C MET A 122 3.44 22.02 -11.91
N SER A 123 4.23 20.95 -11.83
CA SER A 123 5.64 20.96 -12.22
C SER A 123 5.89 21.01 -13.74
N THR A 124 4.92 20.61 -14.56
CA THR A 124 5.09 20.50 -16.02
C THR A 124 4.13 21.37 -16.83
N GLY A 125 3.03 21.84 -16.22
CA GLY A 125 1.91 22.46 -16.91
C GLY A 125 1.07 21.50 -17.76
N ASN A 126 1.40 20.20 -17.79
CA ASN A 126 0.77 19.25 -18.71
C ASN A 126 -0.55 18.71 -18.15
N ILE A 127 -1.67 19.18 -18.70
CA ILE A 127 -3.02 18.76 -18.31
C ILE A 127 -3.28 17.26 -18.52
N LEU A 128 -2.56 16.62 -19.46
CA LEU A 128 -2.67 15.18 -19.67
C LEU A 128 -2.29 14.40 -18.42
N LEU A 129 -1.26 14.83 -17.67
CA LEU A 129 -0.85 14.16 -16.44
C LEU A 129 -1.93 14.25 -15.36
N LEU A 130 -2.65 15.38 -15.29
CA LEU A 130 -3.80 15.51 -14.40
C LEU A 130 -4.92 14.55 -14.81
N ALA A 131 -5.27 14.51 -16.10
CA ALA A 131 -6.31 13.61 -16.61
C ALA A 131 -5.97 12.13 -16.36
N LEU A 132 -4.72 11.71 -16.65
CA LEU A 132 -4.26 10.35 -16.41
C LEU A 132 -4.25 9.99 -14.92
N GLY A 133 -3.85 10.92 -14.05
CA GLY A 133 -3.92 10.72 -12.61
C GLY A 133 -5.36 10.56 -12.12
N LEU A 134 -6.31 11.36 -12.61
CA LEU A 134 -7.74 11.17 -12.29
C LEU A 134 -8.26 9.80 -12.73
N VAL A 135 -7.88 9.34 -13.93
CA VAL A 135 -8.20 7.98 -14.40
C VAL A 135 -7.59 6.93 -13.48
N TRP A 136 -6.36 7.13 -13.01
CA TRP A 136 -5.74 6.23 -12.03
C TRP A 136 -6.54 6.16 -10.73
N LEU A 137 -6.96 7.29 -10.13
CA LEU A 137 -7.80 7.27 -8.92
C LEU A 137 -9.12 6.51 -9.12
N ILE A 138 -9.77 6.72 -10.28
CA ILE A 138 -11.02 6.03 -10.63
C ILE A 138 -10.78 4.51 -10.75
N LEU A 139 -9.73 4.11 -11.47
CA LEU A 139 -9.40 2.70 -11.67
C LEU A 139 -9.00 2.01 -10.37
N ASP A 140 -8.22 2.66 -9.51
CA ASP A 140 -7.84 2.10 -8.21
C ASP A 140 -9.08 1.92 -7.30
N SER A 141 -9.97 2.91 -7.29
CA SER A 141 -11.26 2.82 -6.59
C SER A 141 -12.12 1.67 -7.12
N TYR A 142 -12.15 1.47 -8.45
CA TYR A 142 -12.85 0.35 -9.08
C TYR A 142 -12.23 -1.02 -8.72
N VAL A 143 -10.90 -1.14 -8.76
CA VAL A 143 -10.16 -2.35 -8.32
C VAL A 143 -10.55 -2.73 -6.90
N ARG A 144 -10.53 -1.74 -5.98
CA ARG A 144 -10.88 -1.96 -4.57
C ARG A 144 -12.36 -2.31 -4.41
N HIS A 145 -13.24 -1.70 -5.19
CA HIS A 145 -14.67 -2.03 -5.21
C HIS A 145 -14.89 -3.50 -5.61
N ILE A 146 -14.29 -3.98 -6.72
CA ILE A 146 -14.39 -5.39 -7.12
C ILE A 146 -13.88 -6.31 -6.00
N TYR A 147 -12.72 -5.98 -5.42
CA TYR A 147 -12.14 -6.77 -4.34
C TYR A 147 -13.10 -6.91 -3.15
N HIS A 148 -13.78 -5.81 -2.79
CA HIS A 148 -14.79 -5.79 -1.72
C HIS A 148 -16.05 -6.57 -2.10
N ILE A 149 -16.57 -6.41 -3.31
CA ILE A 149 -17.75 -7.14 -3.78
C ILE A 149 -17.52 -8.65 -3.70
N VAL A 150 -16.38 -9.15 -4.20
CA VAL A 150 -16.07 -10.58 -4.11
C VAL A 150 -16.02 -11.06 -2.66
N TRP A 151 -15.43 -10.27 -1.75
CA TRP A 151 -15.40 -10.62 -0.34
C TRP A 151 -16.80 -10.66 0.30
N ILE A 152 -17.65 -9.67 0.03
CA ILE A 152 -19.02 -9.60 0.56
C ILE A 152 -19.86 -10.76 0.03
N THR A 153 -19.76 -11.08 -1.26
CA THR A 153 -20.59 -12.12 -1.88
C THR A 153 -20.15 -13.53 -1.53
N THR A 154 -18.83 -13.78 -1.43
CA THR A 154 -18.30 -15.15 -1.25
C THR A 154 -17.83 -15.45 0.17
N GLY A 155 -17.74 -14.43 1.04
CA GLY A 155 -17.13 -14.52 2.36
C GLY A 155 -15.60 -14.66 2.35
N LYS A 156 -14.97 -14.72 1.16
CA LYS A 156 -13.52 -14.87 1.00
C LYS A 156 -12.96 -13.76 0.12
N SER A 157 -11.85 -13.15 0.56
CA SER A 157 -11.17 -12.15 -0.25
C SER A 157 -10.53 -12.79 -1.48
N LEU A 158 -10.38 -12.04 -2.57
CA LEU A 158 -9.85 -12.54 -3.86
C LEU A 158 -8.54 -13.32 -3.74
N LYS A 159 -7.65 -12.89 -2.83
CA LYS A 159 -6.36 -13.54 -2.53
C LYS A 159 -6.45 -14.97 -1.97
N TYR A 160 -7.62 -15.37 -1.48
CA TYR A 160 -7.87 -16.70 -0.93
C TYR A 160 -8.60 -17.63 -1.91
N HIS A 161 -8.85 -17.16 -3.14
CA HIS A 161 -9.26 -18.02 -4.24
C HIS A 161 -8.01 -18.60 -4.90
N SER A 162 -7.93 -19.92 -4.96
CA SER A 162 -6.75 -20.63 -5.49
C SER A 162 -6.56 -20.39 -7.00
N GLY A 163 -5.33 -20.63 -7.48
CA GLY A 163 -4.97 -20.54 -8.89
C GLY A 163 -4.61 -19.13 -9.34
N ILE A 164 -5.19 -18.67 -10.44
CA ILE A 164 -4.82 -17.39 -11.10
C ILE A 164 -5.12 -16.19 -10.19
N ALA A 165 -6.20 -16.22 -9.42
CA ALA A 165 -6.57 -15.15 -8.50
C ALA A 165 -5.48 -14.93 -7.42
N GLU A 166 -5.03 -16.00 -6.79
CA GLU A 166 -3.93 -15.97 -5.82
C GLU A 166 -2.65 -15.39 -6.43
N LEU A 167 -2.29 -15.81 -7.65
CA LEU A 167 -1.08 -15.32 -8.33
C LEU A 167 -1.15 -13.81 -8.59
N ILE A 168 -2.25 -13.33 -9.14
CA ILE A 168 -2.42 -11.92 -9.49
C ILE A 168 -2.41 -11.05 -8.23
N THR A 169 -3.05 -11.49 -7.15
CA THR A 169 -3.04 -10.77 -5.86
C THR A 169 -1.68 -10.73 -5.15
N LYS A 170 -0.64 -11.41 -5.67
CA LYS A 170 0.74 -11.27 -5.17
C LYS A 170 1.47 -10.08 -5.77
N ILE A 171 0.99 -9.59 -6.92
CA ILE A 171 1.61 -8.54 -7.74
C ILE A 171 0.60 -7.47 -8.14
N ASP A 172 -0.58 -7.41 -7.52
CA ASP A 172 -1.63 -6.47 -7.89
C ASP A 172 -1.24 -5.03 -7.58
N GLY A 173 -1.86 -4.09 -8.30
CA GLY A 173 -1.72 -2.67 -8.00
C GLY A 173 -2.22 -2.37 -6.58
N ARG A 174 -1.35 -1.78 -5.76
CA ARG A 174 -1.61 -1.36 -4.37
C ARG A 174 -0.72 -0.19 -4.00
N ARG A 175 -1.04 0.51 -2.90
CA ARG A 175 -0.24 1.60 -2.31
C ARG A 175 1.26 1.37 -2.37
N SER A 176 1.75 0.28 -1.78
CA SER A 176 3.19 -0.01 -1.72
C SER A 176 3.83 -0.15 -3.11
N VAL A 177 3.10 -0.73 -4.07
CA VAL A 177 3.55 -0.87 -5.46
C VAL A 177 3.63 0.49 -6.13
N TYR A 178 2.60 1.32 -6.00
CA TYR A 178 2.60 2.65 -6.60
C TYR A 178 3.68 3.56 -6.00
N VAL A 179 3.90 3.49 -4.68
CA VAL A 179 5.05 4.17 -4.03
C VAL A 179 6.37 3.68 -4.61
N LEU A 180 6.53 2.37 -4.87
CA LEU A 180 7.75 1.87 -5.53
C LEU A 180 7.93 2.44 -6.93
N HIS A 181 6.86 2.51 -7.74
CA HIS A 181 6.93 3.18 -9.04
C HIS A 181 7.40 4.63 -8.92
N MET A 182 6.85 5.39 -7.95
CA MET A 182 7.27 6.77 -7.70
C MET A 182 8.74 6.85 -7.29
N ILE A 183 9.20 5.97 -6.39
CA ILE A 183 10.60 5.92 -5.95
C ILE A 183 11.53 5.60 -7.13
N ILE A 184 11.22 4.57 -7.91
CA ILE A 184 12.04 4.16 -9.06
C ILE A 184 12.17 5.32 -10.06
N TRP A 185 11.06 5.92 -10.46
CA TRP A 185 11.09 7.02 -11.44
C TRP A 185 11.71 8.30 -10.87
N PHE A 186 11.52 8.58 -9.58
CA PHE A 186 12.24 9.67 -8.91
C PHE A 186 13.75 9.44 -8.95
N LEU A 187 14.24 8.26 -8.57
CA LEU A 187 15.67 7.94 -8.59
C LEU A 187 16.23 7.97 -10.02
N LEU A 188 15.53 7.38 -10.99
CA LEU A 188 15.93 7.41 -12.40
C LEU A 188 15.99 8.84 -12.95
N SER A 189 15.07 9.71 -12.55
CA SER A 189 15.11 11.14 -12.94
C SER A 189 16.33 11.89 -12.38
N LYS A 190 16.94 11.39 -11.30
CA LYS A 190 18.19 11.93 -10.75
C LYS A 190 19.43 11.32 -11.39
N LEU A 191 19.38 10.03 -11.73
CA LEU A 191 20.51 9.30 -12.33
C LEU A 191 20.67 9.60 -13.83
N VAL A 192 19.56 9.71 -14.57
CA VAL A 192 19.55 9.90 -16.03
C VAL A 192 18.53 10.99 -16.42
N PRO A 193 18.74 12.24 -15.96
CA PRO A 193 17.76 13.33 -16.11
C PRO A 193 17.41 13.67 -17.57
N GLN A 194 18.30 13.38 -18.51
CA GLN A 194 18.08 13.60 -19.94
C GLN A 194 17.11 12.61 -20.60
N LEU A 195 16.83 11.46 -19.95
CA LEU A 195 15.91 10.43 -20.49
C LEU A 195 14.70 10.19 -19.59
N CYS A 196 14.81 10.46 -18.28
CA CYS A 196 13.83 10.05 -17.29
C CYS A 196 13.26 11.24 -16.53
N SER A 197 11.94 11.25 -16.34
CA SER A 197 11.22 12.17 -15.47
C SER A 197 10.49 11.38 -14.39
N TYR A 198 10.37 11.93 -13.17
CA TYR A 198 9.56 11.30 -12.12
C TYR A 198 8.08 11.23 -12.51
N THR A 199 7.62 12.08 -13.43
CA THR A 199 6.25 12.07 -13.96
C THR A 199 5.92 10.77 -14.73
N TYR A 200 6.94 10.02 -15.18
CA TYR A 200 6.76 8.71 -15.81
C TYR A 200 6.16 7.65 -14.87
N ALA A 201 6.20 7.90 -13.56
CA ALA A 201 5.47 7.11 -12.59
C ALA A 201 3.96 7.04 -12.90
N ILE A 202 3.32 8.14 -13.33
CA ILE A 202 1.88 8.14 -13.64
C ILE A 202 1.54 7.11 -14.72
N TYR A 203 2.32 7.05 -15.81
CA TYR A 203 2.06 6.12 -16.90
C TYR A 203 2.23 4.66 -16.47
N THR A 204 3.33 4.36 -15.76
CA THR A 204 3.60 2.97 -15.34
C THR A 204 2.65 2.50 -14.25
N ILE A 205 2.26 3.38 -13.32
CA ILE A 205 1.24 3.11 -12.31
C ILE A 205 -0.11 2.86 -12.97
N LEU A 206 -0.52 3.73 -13.89
CA LEU A 206 -1.78 3.58 -14.61
C LEU A 206 -1.82 2.27 -15.39
N GLY A 207 -0.74 1.91 -16.07
CA GLY A 207 -0.61 0.62 -16.76
C GLY A 207 -0.81 -0.56 -15.80
N HIS A 208 -0.12 -0.56 -14.66
CA HIS A 208 -0.27 -1.62 -13.64
C HIS A 208 -1.69 -1.67 -13.05
N CYS A 209 -2.24 -0.50 -12.71
CA CYS A 209 -3.60 -0.38 -12.20
C CYS A 209 -4.63 -0.91 -13.21
N PHE A 210 -4.47 -0.59 -14.49
CA PHE A 210 -5.34 -1.07 -15.57
C PHE A 210 -5.28 -2.60 -15.71
N PHE A 211 -4.09 -3.19 -15.73
CA PHE A 211 -3.96 -4.66 -15.78
C PHE A 211 -4.57 -5.33 -14.54
N THR A 212 -4.45 -4.70 -13.37
CA THR A 212 -5.09 -5.18 -12.14
C THR A 212 -6.61 -5.12 -12.26
N ALA A 213 -7.17 -3.99 -12.72
CA ALA A 213 -8.60 -3.79 -12.93
C ALA A 213 -9.18 -4.82 -13.89
N LEU A 214 -8.53 -5.03 -15.04
CA LEU A 214 -8.94 -6.01 -16.04
C LEU A 214 -8.92 -7.42 -15.46
N SER A 215 -7.83 -7.79 -14.78
CA SER A 215 -7.68 -9.10 -14.16
C SER A 215 -8.74 -9.37 -13.11
N TYR A 216 -8.98 -8.38 -12.22
CA TYR A 216 -9.97 -8.51 -11.15
C TYR A 216 -11.37 -8.64 -11.71
N THR A 217 -11.71 -7.87 -12.75
CA THR A 217 -13.00 -7.97 -13.44
C THR A 217 -13.22 -9.38 -14.02
N ILE A 218 -12.27 -9.91 -14.78
CA ILE A 218 -12.39 -11.23 -15.41
C ILE A 218 -12.52 -12.34 -14.35
N ILE A 219 -11.68 -12.27 -13.32
CA ILE A 219 -11.68 -13.26 -12.23
C ILE A 219 -12.97 -13.18 -11.42
N SER A 220 -13.46 -11.98 -11.09
CA SER A 220 -14.68 -11.81 -10.30
C SER A 220 -15.89 -12.37 -11.03
N PHE A 221 -16.04 -12.14 -12.34
CA PHE A 221 -17.11 -12.76 -13.12
C PHE A 221 -17.06 -14.28 -13.05
N LYS A 222 -15.87 -14.89 -13.19
CA LYS A 222 -15.70 -16.35 -13.11
C LYS A 222 -16.02 -16.90 -11.72
N ILE A 223 -15.67 -16.18 -10.65
CA ILE A 223 -15.94 -16.61 -9.27
C ILE A 223 -17.43 -16.50 -8.97
N LEU A 224 -18.05 -15.36 -9.29
CA LEU A 224 -19.46 -15.09 -8.99
C LEU A 224 -20.38 -16.04 -9.75
N HIS A 225 -20.09 -16.31 -11.03
CA HIS A 225 -20.89 -17.24 -11.82
C HIS A 225 -20.80 -18.69 -11.33
N ARG A 226 -19.67 -19.10 -10.74
CA ARG A 226 -19.52 -20.44 -10.12
C ARG A 226 -20.19 -20.56 -8.75
N GLY A 227 -20.55 -19.44 -8.11
CA GLY A 227 -21.27 -19.43 -6.83
C GLY A 227 -22.79 -19.57 -7.00
N GLU A 228 -23.30 -19.43 -8.23
CA GLU A 228 -24.73 -19.54 -8.57
C GLU A 228 -25.14 -20.95 -9.06
N SER A 229 -24.19 -21.88 -9.17
CA SER A 229 -24.40 -23.30 -9.53
C SER A 229 -24.30 -24.22 -8.31
#